data_AF-A0A2K6W540-F1
#
_entry.id   AF-A0A2K6W540-F1
#
_cell.length_a   1.000
_cell.length_b   1.000
_cell.length_c   1.000
_cell.angle_alpha   90.00
_cell.angle_beta   90.00
_cell.angle_gamma   90.00
#
_symmetry.space_group_name_H-M   'P 1'
#
loop_
_entity.id
_entity.type
_entity.pdbx_description
1 polymer ?
#
loop_
_entity_poly.entity_id
_entity_poly.type
_entity_poly.pdbx_seq_one_letter_code
_entity_poly.pdbx_strand_id
1 'polypeptide(L)'
;MRNPKLLIVLLDAALVMECFSFLHNAWLFTTSTTSKPECSIYNDEQLHIIMDRVCEICHEMYSHQYPNTRADCRSDCFRSKHFQSCLEHFRPMIPHG
;
A
#
# COMPACT_ATOMS: atom_id res chain seq x y z
N MET A 1 -1.96 57.09 -3.75
CA MET A 1 -0.86 56.72 -2.81
C MET A 1 -0.93 55.22 -2.58
N ARG A 2 0.05 54.46 -3.08
CA ARG A 2 0.13 53.00 -2.90
C ARG A 2 0.44 52.74 -1.42
N ASN A 3 -0.48 52.18 -0.65
CA ASN A 3 -0.28 51.95 0.78
C ASN A 3 0.54 50.65 0.96
N PRO A 4 1.83 50.74 1.32
CA PRO A 4 2.71 49.56 1.36
C PRO A 4 2.24 48.52 2.39
N LYS A 5 1.58 48.97 3.46
CA LYS A 5 1.02 48.08 4.48
C LYS A 5 -0.08 47.18 3.92
N LEU A 6 -0.92 47.72 3.02
CA LEU A 6 -1.97 46.92 2.38
C LEU A 6 -1.38 45.84 1.48
N LEU A 7 -0.28 46.16 0.78
CA LEU A 7 0.38 45.22 -0.13
C LEU A 7 1.04 44.06 0.63
N ILE A 8 1.67 44.34 1.77
CA ILE A 8 2.22 43.30 2.67
C ILE A 8 1.11 42.39 3.19
N VAL A 9 0.01 42.97 3.71
CA VAL A 9 -1.12 42.19 4.24
C VAL A 9 -1.72 41.26 3.17
N LEU A 10 -1.80 41.70 1.91
CA LEU A 10 -2.30 40.86 0.82
C LEU A 10 -1.34 39.71 0.46
N LEU A 11 -0.03 39.94 0.53
CA LEU A 11 0.97 38.88 0.31
C LEU A 11 0.95 37.85 1.42
N ASP A 12 0.90 38.28 2.68
CA ASP A 12 0.80 37.39 3.84
C ASP A 12 -0.48 36.54 3.78
N ALA A 13 -1.61 37.17 3.44
CA ALA A 13 -2.88 36.46 3.28
C ALA A 13 -2.84 35.42 2.15
N ALA A 14 -2.24 35.75 1.00
CA ALA A 14 -2.10 34.81 -0.11
C ALA A 14 -1.24 33.60 0.29
N LEU A 15 -0.10 33.83 0.96
CA LEU A 15 0.79 32.77 1.43
C LEU A 15 0.08 31.85 2.43
N VAL A 16 -0.69 32.43 3.34
CA VAL A 16 -1.50 31.68 4.31
C VAL A 16 -2.57 30.84 3.61
N MET A 17 -3.26 31.39 2.61
CA MET A 17 -4.27 30.67 1.82
C MET A 17 -3.67 29.49 1.03
N GLU A 18 -2.49 29.65 0.45
CA GLU A 18 -1.75 28.56 -0.21
C GLU A 18 -1.38 27.46 0.78
N CYS A 19 -0.84 27.82 1.94
CA CYS A 19 -0.53 26.89 3.02
C CYS A 19 -1.76 26.08 3.47
N PHE A 20 -2.89 26.74 3.70
CA PHE A 20 -4.13 26.05 4.05
C PHE A 20 -4.58 25.09 2.96
N SER A 21 -4.43 25.47 1.68
CA SER A 21 -4.77 24.60 0.55
C SER A 21 -3.89 23.36 0.48
N PHE A 22 -2.57 23.49 0.69
CA PHE A 22 -1.64 22.35 0.74
C PHE A 22 -1.97 21.40 1.90
N LEU A 23 -2.22 21.94 3.10
CA LEU A 23 -2.57 21.15 4.28
C LEU A 23 -3.91 20.45 4.12
N HIS A 24 -4.91 21.13 3.55
CA HIS A 24 -6.22 20.55 3.27
C HIS A 24 -6.12 19.40 2.26
N ASN A 25 -5.35 19.58 1.17
CA ASN A 25 -5.13 18.53 0.18
C ASN A 25 -4.36 17.34 0.77
N ALA A 26 -3.35 17.59 1.60
CA ALA A 26 -2.61 16.53 2.30
C ALA A 26 -3.52 15.76 3.27
N TRP A 27 -4.37 16.45 4.02
CA TRP A 27 -5.33 15.82 4.94
C TRP A 27 -6.42 15.05 4.21
N LEU A 28 -6.95 15.57 3.09
CA LEU A 28 -7.87 14.83 2.24
C LEU A 28 -7.20 13.58 1.68
N PHE A 29 -5.92 13.65 1.28
CA PHE A 29 -5.21 12.47 0.79
C PHE A 29 -5.07 11.40 1.87
N THR A 30 -4.68 11.77 3.10
CA THR A 30 -4.54 10.82 4.22
C THR A 30 -5.86 10.25 4.72
N THR A 31 -6.96 11.02 4.67
CA THR A 31 -8.29 10.52 5.05
C THR A 31 -8.98 9.74 3.93
N SER A 32 -8.67 10.04 2.66
CA SER A 32 -9.20 9.33 1.49
C SER A 32 -8.58 7.96 1.27
N THR A 33 -7.52 7.59 1.99
CA THR A 33 -7.19 6.18 2.16
C THR A 33 -8.25 5.56 3.04
N THR A 34 -9.45 5.39 2.47
CA THR A 34 -10.52 4.55 2.96
C THR A 34 -9.88 3.35 3.61
N SER A 35 -10.05 3.25 4.93
CA SER A 35 -9.63 2.16 5.80
C SER A 35 -9.34 0.92 4.96
N LYS A 36 -8.06 0.69 4.63
CA LYS A 36 -7.68 -0.58 3.98
C LYS A 36 -8.34 -1.64 4.87
N PRO A 37 -9.22 -2.49 4.31
CA PRO A 37 -9.93 -3.47 5.13
C PRO A 37 -8.88 -4.16 5.98
N GLU A 38 -9.05 -4.10 7.29
CA GLU A 38 -8.10 -4.67 8.22
C GLU A 38 -7.87 -6.12 7.78
N CYS A 39 -6.65 -6.41 7.33
CA CYS A 39 -6.38 -7.70 6.76
C CYS A 39 -6.33 -8.70 7.91
N SER A 40 -7.46 -9.38 8.13
CA SER A 40 -7.68 -10.30 9.27
C SER A 40 -6.59 -11.36 9.45
N ILE A 41 -5.84 -11.69 8.40
CA ILE A 41 -4.68 -12.58 8.47
C ILE A 41 -3.62 -12.06 9.44
N TYR A 42 -3.41 -10.74 9.55
CA TYR A 42 -2.45 -10.18 10.51
C TYR A 42 -2.88 -10.33 11.97
N ASN A 43 -4.14 -10.67 12.24
CA ASN A 43 -4.62 -10.96 13.60
C ASN A 43 -4.23 -12.37 14.05
N ASP A 44 -3.83 -13.25 13.12
CA ASP A 44 -3.21 -14.54 13.41
C ASP A 44 -1.73 -14.48 13.04
N GLU A 45 -0.87 -14.24 14.03
CA GLU A 45 0.56 -14.06 13.82
C GLU A 45 1.22 -15.27 13.14
N GLN A 46 0.84 -16.50 13.53
CA GLN A 46 1.43 -17.72 12.97
C GLN A 46 1.02 -17.89 11.51
N LEU A 47 -0.26 -17.71 11.20
CA LEU A 47 -0.77 -17.78 9.84
C LEU A 47 -0.11 -16.71 8.96
N HIS A 48 -0.06 -15.46 9.44
CA HIS A 48 0.61 -14.35 8.74
C HIS A 48 2.06 -14.69 8.41
N ILE A 49 2.85 -15.19 9.37
CA ILE A 49 4.25 -15.56 9.16
C ILE A 49 4.39 -16.64 8.08
N ILE A 50 3.52 -17.65 8.08
CA ILE A 50 3.53 -18.72 7.07
C ILE A 50 3.24 -18.14 5.68
N MET A 51 2.22 -17.29 5.55
CA MET A 51 1.85 -16.68 4.27
C MET A 51 2.97 -15.76 3.76
N ASP A 52 3.60 -15.02 4.65
CA ASP A 52 4.78 -14.21 4.33
C ASP A 52 5.95 -15.04 3.84
N ARG A 53 6.19 -16.19 4.47
CA ARG A 53 7.26 -17.10 4.07
C ARG A 53 7.01 -17.71 2.70
N VAL A 54 5.77 -18.07 2.40
CA VAL A 54 5.35 -18.53 1.07
C VAL A 54 5.66 -17.46 0.01
N CYS A 55 5.33 -16.19 0.29
CA CYS A 55 5.63 -15.08 -0.62
C CYS A 55 7.13 -14.86 -0.82
N GLU A 56 7.96 -15.06 0.21
CA GLU A 56 9.42 -14.99 0.09
C GLU A 56 9.98 -16.08 -0.81
N ILE A 57 9.56 -17.34 -0.60
CA ILE A 57 10.02 -18.46 -1.43
C ILE A 57 9.62 -18.25 -2.90
N CYS A 58 8.40 -17.78 -3.16
CA CYS A 58 7.98 -17.47 -4.52
C CYS A 58 8.72 -16.29 -5.13
N HIS A 59 9.07 -15.28 -4.35
CA HIS A 59 9.95 -14.22 -4.82
C HIS A 59 11.33 -14.77 -5.19
N GLU A 60 11.93 -15.65 -4.39
CA GLU A 60 13.20 -16.29 -4.73
C GLU A 60 13.13 -17.05 -6.05
N MET A 61 12.06 -17.83 -6.29
CA MET A 61 11.89 -18.60 -7.53
C MET A 61 11.62 -17.73 -8.77
N TYR A 62 10.79 -16.69 -8.62
CA TYR A 62 10.25 -15.95 -9.77
C TYR A 62 10.79 -14.53 -9.93
N SER A 63 11.64 -14.03 -9.03
CA SER A 63 12.19 -12.66 -9.06
C SER A 63 12.82 -12.26 -10.39
N HIS A 64 13.40 -13.21 -11.12
CA HIS A 64 13.98 -12.97 -12.44
C HIS A 64 12.95 -12.53 -13.50
N GLN A 65 11.71 -13.04 -13.44
CA GLN A 65 10.61 -12.64 -14.33
C GLN A 65 9.72 -11.58 -13.68
N TYR A 66 9.52 -11.68 -12.37
CA TYR A 66 8.59 -10.88 -11.58
C TYR A 66 9.30 -10.36 -10.32
N PRO A 67 10.09 -9.29 -10.41
CA PRO A 67 10.92 -8.79 -9.30
C PRO A 67 10.08 -8.37 -8.08
N ASN A 68 8.85 -7.93 -8.28
CA ASN A 68 7.95 -7.49 -7.22
C ASN A 68 7.08 -8.61 -6.61
N THR A 69 7.33 -9.88 -6.96
CA THR A 69 6.50 -11.02 -6.53
C THR A 69 6.17 -11.00 -5.04
N ARG A 70 7.11 -10.65 -4.16
CA ARG A 70 6.87 -10.59 -2.71
C ARG A 70 5.77 -9.58 -2.35
N ALA A 71 5.81 -8.39 -2.92
CA ALA A 71 4.83 -7.33 -2.67
C ALA A 71 3.48 -7.67 -3.32
N ASP A 72 3.50 -8.14 -4.56
CA ASP A 72 2.30 -8.54 -5.30
C ASP A 72 1.57 -9.71 -4.63
N CYS A 73 2.33 -10.63 -4.05
CA CYS A 73 1.83 -11.78 -3.28
C CYS A 73 1.10 -11.34 -1.99
N ARG A 74 1.60 -10.32 -1.29
CA ARG A 74 0.96 -9.76 -0.07
C ARG A 74 -0.21 -8.82 -0.37
N SER A 75 -0.33 -8.36 -1.62
CA SER A 75 -1.39 -7.44 -2.03
C SER A 75 -2.78 -8.05 -1.81
N ASP A 76 -3.76 -7.17 -1.60
CA ASP A 76 -5.16 -7.55 -1.35
C ASP A 76 -5.33 -8.62 -0.25
N CYS A 77 -4.56 -8.49 0.84
CA CYS A 77 -4.61 -9.43 1.97
C CYS A 77 -4.38 -10.88 1.54
N PHE A 78 -3.35 -11.12 0.73
CA PHE A 78 -2.98 -12.44 0.20
C PHE A 78 -4.08 -13.11 -0.67
N ARG A 79 -5.07 -12.35 -1.17
CA ARG A 79 -6.10 -12.85 -2.10
C ARG A 79 -5.73 -12.65 -3.57
N SER A 80 -4.54 -12.11 -3.83
CA SER A 80 -4.09 -11.88 -5.19
C SER A 80 -3.87 -13.20 -5.94
N LYS A 81 -4.04 -13.15 -7.28
CA LYS A 81 -3.68 -14.28 -8.16
C LYS A 81 -2.22 -14.72 -7.99
N HIS A 82 -1.33 -13.80 -7.58
CA HIS A 82 0.08 -14.10 -7.38
C HIS A 82 0.29 -15.03 -6.18
N PHE A 83 -0.43 -14.80 -5.08
CA PHE A 83 -0.40 -15.70 -3.92
C PHE A 83 -1.00 -17.07 -4.29
N GLN A 84 -2.12 -17.10 -5.00
CA GLN A 84 -2.75 -18.36 -5.41
C GLN A 84 -1.85 -19.19 -6.34
N SER A 85 -1.28 -18.58 -7.38
CA SER A 85 -0.36 -19.27 -8.29
C SER A 85 0.92 -19.72 -7.58
N CYS A 86 1.37 -18.99 -6.56
CA CYS A 86 2.46 -19.40 -5.70
C CYS A 86 2.12 -20.69 -4.92
N LEU A 87 0.93 -20.77 -4.31
CA LEU A 87 0.46 -21.97 -3.62
C LEU A 87 0.28 -23.17 -4.54
N GLU A 88 -0.14 -22.95 -5.79
CA GLU A 88 -0.29 -24.03 -6.79
C GLU A 88 0.99 -24.82 -7.01
N HIS A 89 2.16 -24.17 -6.91
CA HIS A 89 3.45 -24.84 -7.01
C HIS A 89 3.71 -25.85 -5.89
N PHE A 90 3.14 -25.63 -4.70
CA PHE A 90 3.32 -26.48 -3.53
C PHE A 90 2.18 -27.50 -3.33
N ARG A 91 1.19 -27.53 -4.22
CA ARG A 91 0.09 -28.50 -4.10
C ARG A 91 0.64 -29.92 -4.25
N PRO A 92 0.32 -30.84 -3.33
CA PRO A 92 0.71 -32.23 -3.49
C PRO A 92 0.07 -32.77 -4.76
N MET A 93 0.87 -33.45 -5.60
CA MET A 93 0.32 -34.30 -6.65
C MET A 93 -0.42 -35.42 -5.94
N ILE A 94 -1.75 -35.43 -6.01
CA ILE A 94 -2.54 -36.58 -5.55
C ILE A 94 -2.22 -37.70 -6.54
N PRO A 95 -1.52 -38.79 -6.14
CA PRO A 95 -1.39 -39.95 -7.00
C PRO A 95 -2.81 -40.48 -7.20
N HIS A 96 -3.28 -40.53 -8.45
CA HIS A 96 -4.51 -41.27 -8.75
C HIS A 96 -4.33 -42.70 -8.22
N GLY A 97 -5.28 -43.12 -7.39
CA GLY A 97 -5.24 -44.36 -6.59
C GLY A 97 -4.86 -45.60 -7.38
#